data_AF-A0A3E0MUJ9-F1
#
_entry.id   AF-A0A3E0MUJ9-F1
#
_cell.length_a   1.000
_cell.length_b   1.000
_cell.length_c   1.000
_cell.angle_alpha   90.00
_cell.angle_beta   90.00
_cell.angle_gamma   90.00
#
_symmetry.space_group_name_H-M   'P 1'
#
loop_
_entity.id
_entity.type
_entity.pdbx_description
1 polymer ?
#
loop_
_entity_poly.entity_id
_entity_poly.type
_entity_poly.pdbx_seq_one_letter_code
_entity_poly.pdbx_strand_id
1 'polypeptide(L)'
;MKQHLTLIRVLVIASVAVLAAAATVTPMPEAPSNWGNTLTAIGSLAYLISLLLLLVGSEKARWIFVPSIAISLVGMPFAAYPAGELNALYDLTMYGSGLFNGAIAVLIHAPRS
;
A
#
# COMPACT_ATOMS: atom_id res chain seq x y z
N MET A 1 20.37 0.81 -3.32
CA MET A 1 19.29 0.42 -4.27
C MET A 1 19.73 -0.58 -5.32
N LYS A 2 20.84 -0.38 -6.04
CA LYS A 2 21.25 -1.30 -7.12
C LYS A 2 21.38 -2.78 -6.66
N GLN A 3 21.89 -3.03 -5.45
CA GLN A 3 22.09 -4.40 -4.92
C GLN A 3 20.79 -5.21 -4.70
N HIS A 4 19.64 -4.56 -4.52
CA HIS A 4 18.37 -5.25 -4.23
C HIS A 4 17.24 -4.88 -5.21
N LEU A 5 17.56 -4.25 -6.34
CA LEU A 5 16.54 -3.73 -7.26
C LEU A 5 15.62 -4.83 -7.80
N THR A 6 16.15 -6.01 -8.11
CA THR A 6 15.36 -7.16 -8.57
C THR A 6 14.37 -7.62 -7.50
N LEU A 7 14.82 -7.74 -6.23
CA LEU A 7 13.96 -8.13 -5.12
C LEU A 7 12.87 -7.07 -4.88
N ILE A 8 13.22 -5.78 -4.88
CA ILE A 8 12.27 -4.68 -4.76
C ILE A 8 11.19 -4.79 -5.84
N ARG A 9 11.56 -5.06 -7.10
CA ARG A 9 10.60 -5.22 -8.19
C ARG A 9 9.66 -6.40 -7.98
N VAL A 10 10.18 -7.54 -7.53
CA VAL A 10 9.34 -8.71 -7.20
C VAL A 10 8.34 -8.38 -6.10
N LEU A 11 8.80 -7.74 -5.02
CA LEU A 11 7.94 -7.32 -3.91
C LEU A 11 6.90 -6.29 -4.35
N VAL A 12 7.26 -5.37 -5.25
CA VAL A 12 6.33 -4.39 -5.81
C VAL A 12 5.26 -5.08 -6.65
N ILE A 13 5.63 -6.03 -7.51
CA ILE A 13 4.65 -6.80 -8.30
C ILE A 13 3.71 -7.57 -7.37
N ALA A 14 4.24 -8.21 -6.32
CA ALA A 14 3.44 -8.88 -5.31
C ALA A 14 2.49 -7.90 -4.58
N SER A 15 2.97 -6.69 -4.26
CA SER A 15 2.15 -5.64 -3.64
C SER A 15 1.03 -5.16 -4.54
N VAL A 16 1.28 -4.98 -5.84
CA VAL A 16 0.24 -4.63 -6.83
C VAL A 16 -0.79 -5.77 -6.95
N ALA A 17 -0.35 -7.02 -6.96
CA ALA A 17 -1.25 -8.17 -6.99
C ALA A 17 -2.15 -8.23 -5.75
N VAL A 18 -1.59 -7.99 -4.55
CA VAL A 18 -2.37 -7.91 -3.30
C VAL A 18 -3.33 -6.72 -3.33
N LEU A 19 -2.92 -5.56 -3.83
CA LEU A 19 -3.79 -4.40 -3.98
C LEU A 19 -4.99 -4.70 -4.91
N ALA A 20 -4.73 -5.39 -6.03
CA ALA A 20 -5.78 -5.82 -6.95
C ALA A 20 -6.74 -6.82 -6.29
N ALA A 21 -6.22 -7.79 -5.54
CA ALA A 21 -7.04 -8.74 -4.77
C ALA A 21 -7.85 -8.03 -3.67
N ALA A 22 -7.25 -7.08 -2.95
CA ALA A 22 -7.95 -6.28 -1.95
C ALA A 22 -9.13 -5.52 -2.58
N ALA A 23 -8.96 -4.96 -3.78
CA ALA A 23 -10.02 -4.26 -4.49
C ALA A 23 -11.21 -5.17 -4.88
N THR A 24 -11.02 -6.48 -5.05
CA THR A 24 -12.12 -7.40 -5.38
C THR A 24 -12.84 -7.95 -4.16
N VAL A 25 -12.19 -7.95 -2.99
CA VAL A 25 -12.77 -8.46 -1.73
C VAL A 25 -13.23 -7.36 -0.78
N THR A 26 -12.84 -6.10 -1.02
CA THR A 26 -13.29 -4.96 -0.21
C THR A 26 -14.79 -4.75 -0.43
N PRO A 27 -15.62 -4.83 0.62
CA PRO A 27 -17.06 -4.69 0.45
C PRO A 27 -17.45 -3.24 0.14
N MET A 28 -18.62 -3.08 -0.47
CA MET A 28 -19.16 -1.77 -0.86
C MET A 28 -19.40 -0.91 0.40
N PRO A 29 -19.00 0.39 0.40
CA PRO A 29 -19.36 1.33 1.46
C PRO A 29 -20.86 1.38 1.71
N GLU A 30 -21.28 1.18 2.96
CA GLU A 30 -22.68 1.35 3.38
C GLU A 30 -23.00 2.78 3.81
N ALA A 31 -21.98 3.56 4.18
CA ALA A 31 -22.10 4.94 4.60
C ALA A 31 -21.65 5.92 3.50
N PRO A 32 -22.16 7.17 3.48
CA PRO A 32 -21.72 8.19 2.55
C PRO A 32 -20.22 8.48 2.67
N SER A 33 -19.57 8.80 1.55
CA SER A 33 -18.16 9.18 1.52
C SER A 33 -17.90 10.43 2.37
N ASN A 34 -16.81 10.43 3.11
CA ASN A 34 -16.38 11.54 3.95
C ASN A 34 -14.90 11.91 3.71
N TRP A 35 -14.37 12.85 4.50
CA TRP A 35 -12.98 13.31 4.39
C TRP A 35 -11.95 12.18 4.59
N GLY A 36 -12.28 11.17 5.40
CA GLY A 36 -11.44 9.99 5.61
C GLY A 36 -11.28 9.17 4.34
N ASN A 37 -12.36 9.01 3.55
CA ASN A 37 -12.29 8.39 2.22
C ASN A 37 -11.35 9.19 1.29
N THR A 38 -11.44 10.52 1.31
CA THR A 38 -10.58 11.38 0.49
C THR A 38 -9.11 11.22 0.85
N LEU A 39 -8.75 11.25 2.14
CA LEU A 39 -7.37 11.03 2.57
C LEU A 39 -6.87 9.63 2.23
N THR A 40 -7.70 8.61 2.44
CA THR A 40 -7.36 7.22 2.10
C THR A 40 -7.12 7.07 0.61
N ALA A 41 -7.93 7.70 -0.24
CA ALA A 41 -7.75 7.72 -1.68
C ALA A 41 -6.46 8.43 -2.12
N ILE A 42 -6.17 9.61 -1.55
CA ILE A 42 -4.92 10.34 -1.82
C ILE A 42 -3.71 9.51 -1.42
N GLY A 43 -3.72 8.92 -0.22
CA GLY A 43 -2.66 8.03 0.25
C GLY A 43 -2.48 6.82 -0.68
N SER A 44 -3.57 6.19 -1.09
CA SER A 44 -3.55 5.02 -1.99
C SER A 44 -3.01 5.36 -3.38
N LEU A 45 -3.34 6.54 -3.92
CA LEU A 45 -2.80 7.03 -5.20
C LEU A 45 -1.30 7.30 -5.09
N ALA A 46 -0.86 8.00 -4.04
CA ALA A 46 0.55 8.25 -3.80
C ALA A 46 1.33 6.93 -3.61
N TYR A 47 0.71 5.94 -2.96
CA TYR A 47 1.25 4.61 -2.81
C TYR A 47 1.42 3.92 -4.17
N LEU A 48 0.39 3.92 -5.02
CA LEU A 48 0.48 3.36 -6.37
C LEU A 48 1.59 4.03 -7.20
N ILE A 49 1.69 5.36 -7.15
CA ILE A 49 2.77 6.11 -7.81
C ILE A 49 4.14 5.67 -7.29
N SER A 50 4.28 5.49 -5.98
CA SER A 50 5.54 5.04 -5.38
C SER A 50 5.94 3.64 -5.84
N LEU A 51 4.98 2.71 -6.00
CA LEU A 51 5.22 1.38 -6.56
C LEU A 51 5.71 1.46 -8.02
N LEU A 52 5.08 2.29 -8.85
CA LEU A 52 5.51 2.51 -10.23
C LEU A 52 6.93 3.09 -10.31
N LEU A 53 7.26 4.03 -9.42
CA LEU A 53 8.61 4.59 -9.31
C LEU A 53 9.63 3.53 -8.89
N LEU A 54 9.27 2.61 -7.99
CA LEU A 54 10.14 1.49 -7.60
C LEU A 54 10.35 0.50 -8.74
N LEU A 55 9.34 0.23 -9.58
CA LEU A 55 9.49 -0.64 -10.76
C LEU A 55 10.55 -0.10 -11.73
N VAL A 56 10.52 1.20 -12.01
CA VAL A 56 11.52 1.85 -12.87
C VAL A 56 12.85 2.12 -12.16
N GLY A 57 12.98 1.76 -10.87
CA GLY A 57 14.21 1.91 -10.09
C GLY A 57 14.52 3.34 -9.64
N SER A 58 13.51 4.20 -9.54
CA SER A 58 13.67 5.59 -9.11
C SER A 58 13.92 5.70 -7.61
N GLU A 59 15.01 6.36 -7.22
CA GLU A 59 15.33 6.60 -5.81
C GLU A 59 14.36 7.57 -5.13
N LYS A 60 13.59 8.34 -5.91
CA LYS A 60 12.60 9.28 -5.38
C LYS A 60 11.46 8.58 -4.67
N ALA A 61 11.21 7.30 -5.00
CA ALA A 61 10.13 6.53 -4.41
C ALA A 61 10.22 6.41 -2.89
N ARG A 62 11.45 6.40 -2.32
CA ARG A 62 11.66 6.30 -0.86
C ARG A 62 10.96 7.42 -0.08
N TRP A 63 10.87 8.60 -0.69
CA TRP A 63 10.26 9.79 -0.07
C TRP A 63 8.74 9.81 -0.16
N ILE A 64 8.14 8.94 -0.98
CA ILE A 64 6.70 8.92 -1.22
C ILE A 64 6.08 7.67 -0.61
N PHE A 65 6.79 6.54 -0.68
CA PHE A 65 6.29 5.23 -0.27
C PHE A 65 5.78 5.21 1.18
N VAL A 66 6.64 5.52 2.16
CA VAL A 66 6.24 5.47 3.58
C VAL A 66 5.20 6.55 3.92
N PRO A 67 5.37 7.83 3.51
CA PRO A 67 4.35 8.85 3.77
C PRO A 67 2.98 8.53 3.17
N SER A 68 2.92 7.90 1.98
CA SER A 68 1.67 7.52 1.35
C SER A 68 0.86 6.51 2.18
N ILE A 69 1.57 5.53 2.77
CA ILE A 69 0.98 4.55 3.69
C ILE A 69 0.48 5.27 4.94
N ALA A 70 1.29 6.16 5.52
CA ALA A 70 0.90 6.91 6.72
C ALA A 70 -0.36 7.77 6.50
N ILE A 71 -0.45 8.50 5.38
CA ILE A 71 -1.64 9.29 5.02
C ILE A 71 -2.87 8.39 4.88
N SER A 72 -2.72 7.24 4.22
CA SER A 72 -3.81 6.28 4.07
C SER A 72 -4.30 5.77 5.42
N LEU A 73 -3.38 5.38 6.31
CA LEU A 73 -3.70 4.90 7.66
C LEU A 73 -4.37 5.96 8.55
N VAL A 74 -4.09 7.25 8.35
CA VAL A 74 -4.77 8.34 9.06
C VAL A 74 -6.22 8.48 8.59
N GLY A 75 -6.48 8.28 7.29
CA GLY A 75 -7.83 8.36 6.73
C GLY A 75 -8.71 7.14 7.04
N MET A 76 -8.11 5.95 7.10
CA MET A 76 -8.82 4.67 7.25
C MET A 76 -9.82 4.60 8.42
N PRO A 77 -9.49 5.03 9.66
CA PRO A 77 -10.41 4.96 10.79
C PRO A 77 -11.69 5.77 10.62
N PHE A 78 -11.65 6.78 9.75
CA PHE A 78 -12.77 7.68 9.51
C PHE A 78 -13.46 7.39 8.19
N ALA A 79 -12.80 6.69 7.27
CA ALA A 79 -13.36 6.34 5.98
C ALA A 79 -14.59 5.43 6.17
N ALA A 80 -15.60 5.65 5.34
CA ALA A 80 -16.83 4.85 5.29
C ALA A 80 -16.58 3.45 4.72
N TYR A 81 -15.64 2.67 5.28
CA TYR A 81 -15.52 1.25 4.97
C TYR A 81 -16.52 0.48 5.82
N PRO A 82 -17.18 -0.56 5.26
CA PRO A 82 -17.96 -1.48 6.07
C PRO A 82 -17.01 -2.10 7.10
N ALA A 83 -17.40 -2.05 8.37
CA ALA A 83 -16.75 -2.81 9.44
C ALA A 83 -17.07 -4.29 9.21
N GLY A 84 -16.39 -4.88 8.23
CA GLY A 84 -16.68 -6.22 7.74
C GLY A 84 -16.45 -7.26 8.83
N GLU A 85 -17.41 -8.17 8.97
CA GLU A 85 -17.24 -9.45 9.66
C GLU A 85 -15.95 -10.13 9.16
N LEU A 86 -15.18 -10.73 10.08
CA LEU A 86 -13.90 -11.38 9.80
C LEU A 86 -13.97 -12.28 8.55
N ASN A 87 -13.44 -11.78 7.43
CA ASN A 87 -13.30 -12.54 6.19
C ASN A 87 -11.83 -12.88 6.01
N ALA A 88 -11.52 -14.18 6.08
CA ALA A 88 -10.15 -14.69 5.97
C ALA A 88 -9.42 -14.22 4.69
N LEU A 89 -10.14 -13.99 3.59
CA LEU A 89 -9.56 -13.44 2.36
C LEU A 89 -9.18 -11.97 2.51
N TYR A 90 -10.02 -11.17 3.16
CA TYR A 90 -9.72 -9.78 3.47
C TYR A 90 -8.51 -9.67 4.40
N ASP A 91 -8.48 -10.47 5.47
CA ASP A 91 -7.36 -10.53 6.42
C ASP A 91 -6.05 -10.93 5.73
N LEU A 92 -6.09 -11.92 4.84
CA LEU A 92 -4.93 -12.32 4.05
C LEU A 92 -4.40 -11.17 3.18
N THR A 93 -5.27 -10.41 2.53
CA THR A 93 -4.85 -9.24 1.74
C THR A 93 -4.25 -8.14 2.61
N MET A 94 -4.81 -7.90 3.80
CA MET A 94 -4.28 -6.94 4.77
C MET A 94 -2.89 -7.34 5.28
N TYR A 95 -2.72 -8.58 5.75
CA TYR A 95 -1.44 -9.08 6.25
C TYR A 95 -0.39 -9.19 5.14
N GLY A 96 -0.77 -9.67 3.95
CA GLY A 96 0.11 -9.72 2.79
C GLY A 96 0.60 -8.34 2.38
N SER A 97 -0.31 -7.35 2.37
CA SER A 97 0.04 -5.94 2.10
C SER A 97 1.02 -5.42 3.15
N GLY A 98 0.75 -5.63 4.44
CA GLY A 98 1.65 -5.23 5.53
C GLY A 98 3.04 -5.84 5.41
N LEU A 99 3.13 -7.14 5.12
CA LEU A 99 4.39 -7.87 4.95
C LEU A 99 5.21 -7.31 3.78
N PHE A 100 4.61 -7.20 2.59
CA PHE A 100 5.33 -6.72 1.41
C PHE A 100 5.73 -5.25 1.55
N ASN A 101 4.84 -4.41 2.11
CA ASN A 101 5.14 -3.01 2.34
C ASN A 101 6.26 -2.82 3.36
N GLY A 102 6.28 -3.59 4.44
CA GLY A 102 7.37 -3.59 5.41
C GLY A 102 8.70 -3.98 4.78
N ALA A 103 8.73 -5.07 4.01
CA ALA A 103 9.92 -5.52 3.31
C ALA A 103 10.45 -4.47 2.32
N ILE A 104 9.56 -3.85 1.52
CA ILE A 104 9.92 -2.75 0.61
C ILE A 104 10.48 -1.56 1.41
N ALA A 105 9.81 -1.14 2.48
CA ALA A 105 10.23 0.00 3.29
C ALA A 105 11.65 -0.18 3.85
N VAL A 106 11.97 -1.38 4.34
CA VAL A 106 13.32 -1.74 4.79
C VAL A 106 14.32 -1.64 3.64
N LEU A 107 14.03 -2.26 2.50
CA LEU A 107 14.98 -2.32 1.37
C LEU A 107 15.26 -0.96 0.72
N ILE A 108 14.27 -0.06 0.67
CA ILE A 108 14.44 1.26 0.05
C ILE A 108 15.12 2.27 0.99
N HIS A 109 15.09 2.03 2.31
CA HIS A 109 15.74 2.87 3.33
C HIS A 109 17.01 2.25 3.93
N ALA A 110 17.33 1.00 3.60
CA ALA A 110 18.54 0.34 4.07
C ALA A 110 19.79 1.16 3.70
N PRO A 111 20.79 1.23 4.59
CA PRO A 111 22.07 1.89 4.30
C PRO A 111 22.69 1.32 3.02
N ARG A 112 23.25 2.20 2.19
CA ARG A 112 23.99 1.80 1.00
C ARG A 112 25.43 1.56 1.42
N SER A 113 25.78 0.32 1.75
CA SER A 113 27.17 -0.11 1.94
C SER A 113 27.90 -0.16 0.60
#